data_AF-A0AAV9WGF4-F1
#
_entry.id   AF-A0AAV9WGF4-F1
#
_cell.length_a   1.000
_cell.length_b   1.000
_cell.length_c   1.000
_cell.angle_alpha   90.00
_cell.angle_beta   90.00
_cell.angle_gamma   90.00
#
_symmetry.space_group_name_H-M   'P 1'
#
loop_
_entity.id
_entity.type
_entity.pdbx_description
1 polymer ?
#
loop_
_entity_poly.entity_id
_entity_poly.type
_entity_poly.pdbx_seq_one_letter_code
_entity_poly.pdbx_strand_id
1 'polypeptide(L)'
;MIFSKISVVLTGAALLQLTEAHLRFDCVRGNHDPSKTGTNLGRDEWFTGAIKRGGKKLSRFPDQFDTVVFSNPTIPNKCCSVKYKGFPRYVMEQGCGTTLKIQDTYYRKNRWRDDQDYLTSKYYEHGQEMENYRLYNFWMSPIPYGAFAPISLVTEQAQAGKIAQATAGGWIEIDVALVNADGGGAMKCRLDKTGGSHGFGNPLKILKQPWLKTNGQVAALRVEIPAGTVCTGSYGKYRNMCMLRCENDNTAEGPFGGCVPFNLGGPYVAPPAPVKPPPAPVKPSPAPVKPPPKPTTKPTPKPGGKGGDDDEDDIDYGNNNGGNNGGNNGGNNGGNNGGNNGGNNGGNNGGNNGGNNGGNNGNPGGKGGDDEEPEEPQKEEPQEEEPQEEEPQEVPQGDGYY
;
A
#
# COMPACT_ATOMS: atom_id res chain seq x y z
N MET A 1 18.62 -7.25 65.59
CA MET A 1 19.43 -6.99 64.38
C MET A 1 18.80 -7.76 63.23
N ILE A 2 18.01 -7.10 62.37
CA ILE A 2 17.44 -7.74 61.18
C ILE A 2 17.65 -6.78 60.01
N PHE A 3 18.67 -7.06 59.20
CA PHE A 3 18.93 -6.40 57.94
C PHE A 3 17.96 -6.94 56.90
N SER A 4 16.99 -6.13 56.47
CA SER A 4 16.13 -6.42 55.33
C SER A 4 16.89 -6.11 54.04
N LYS A 5 17.26 -7.16 53.30
CA LYS A 5 17.86 -7.05 51.97
C LYS A 5 16.73 -6.87 50.96
N ILE A 6 16.60 -5.65 50.44
CA ILE A 6 15.78 -5.37 49.26
C ILE A 6 16.53 -5.92 48.04
N SER A 7 16.15 -7.12 47.60
CA SER A 7 16.51 -7.63 46.29
C SER A 7 15.68 -6.90 45.24
N VAL A 8 16.28 -5.89 44.59
CA VAL A 8 15.76 -5.31 43.36
C VAL A 8 15.91 -6.38 42.28
N VAL A 9 14.84 -7.15 42.06
CA VAL A 9 14.73 -8.02 40.90
C VAL A 9 14.45 -7.11 39.71
N LEU A 10 15.51 -6.77 38.97
CA LEU A 10 15.40 -6.33 37.58
C LEU A 10 14.80 -7.51 36.78
N THR A 11 13.48 -7.65 36.81
CA THR A 11 12.79 -8.43 35.78
C THR A 11 13.03 -7.68 34.49
N GLY A 12 13.91 -8.25 33.67
CA GLY A 12 14.11 -7.86 32.29
C GLY A 12 12.76 -7.77 31.61
N ALA A 13 12.27 -6.55 31.44
CA ALA A 13 11.58 -6.21 30.23
C ALA A 13 12.56 -6.61 29.13
N ALA A 14 12.36 -7.79 28.55
CA ALA A 14 12.79 -8.01 27.19
C ALA A 14 12.27 -6.79 26.44
N LEU A 15 13.19 -5.88 26.13
CA LEU A 15 12.99 -4.92 25.08
C LEU A 15 12.68 -5.77 23.86
N LEU A 16 11.39 -6.07 23.67
CA LEU A 16 10.83 -6.33 22.37
C LEU A 16 11.31 -5.13 21.59
N GLN A 17 12.37 -5.33 20.81
CA GLN A 17 12.76 -4.39 19.79
C GLN A 17 11.48 -4.20 19.01
N LEU A 18 10.87 -3.02 19.19
CA LEU A 18 9.63 -2.65 18.53
C LEU A 18 10.03 -2.55 17.07
N THR A 19 9.88 -3.67 16.38
CA THR A 19 10.31 -3.84 15.00
C THR A 19 9.49 -2.90 14.13
N GLU A 20 10.22 -2.11 13.33
CA GLU A 20 9.79 -0.94 12.59
C GLU A 20 9.47 -1.32 11.14
N ALA A 21 8.19 -1.26 10.77
CA ALA A 21 7.65 -2.11 9.73
C ALA A 21 7.33 -1.44 8.40
N HIS A 22 8.30 -1.24 7.51
CA HIS A 22 8.04 -0.57 6.23
C HIS A 22 7.47 -1.53 5.19
N LEU A 23 6.32 -1.16 4.61
CA LEU A 23 5.62 -1.95 3.59
C LEU A 23 5.30 -1.08 2.37
N ARG A 24 5.37 -1.69 1.18
CA ARG A 24 4.99 -1.07 -0.10
C ARG A 24 3.89 -1.89 -0.76
N PHE A 25 2.95 -1.24 -1.43
CA PHE A 25 1.93 -1.91 -2.23
C PHE A 25 2.33 -1.84 -3.71
N ASP A 26 2.68 -2.97 -4.31
CA ASP A 26 3.25 -3.01 -5.66
C ASP A 26 2.22 -3.17 -6.78
N CYS A 27 1.25 -4.03 -6.58
CA CYS A 27 0.21 -4.29 -7.57
C CYS A 27 -1.12 -4.45 -6.85
N VAL A 28 -2.15 -3.82 -7.38
CA VAL A 28 -3.52 -3.97 -6.90
C VAL A 28 -4.35 -4.55 -8.01
N ARG A 29 -5.11 -5.59 -7.70
CA ARG A 29 -6.08 -6.19 -8.63
C ARG A 29 -7.36 -6.51 -7.90
N GLY A 30 -8.48 -6.38 -8.61
CA GLY A 30 -9.78 -6.76 -8.08
C GLY A 30 -10.36 -7.93 -8.86
N ASN A 31 -11.45 -8.46 -8.34
CA ASN A 31 -12.11 -9.64 -8.90
C ASN A 31 -12.99 -9.38 -10.12
N HIS A 32 -13.30 -8.12 -10.46
CA HIS A 32 -14.16 -7.79 -11.61
C HIS A 32 -13.40 -7.98 -12.92
N ASP A 33 -12.21 -7.39 -13.01
CA ASP A 33 -11.28 -7.59 -14.11
C ASP A 33 -9.85 -7.59 -13.53
N PRO A 34 -9.29 -8.78 -13.22
CA PRO A 34 -7.94 -8.89 -12.68
C PRO A 34 -6.83 -8.38 -13.61
N SER A 35 -7.13 -8.18 -14.91
CA SER A 35 -6.17 -7.60 -15.87
C SER A 35 -6.04 -6.08 -15.72
N LYS A 36 -7.02 -5.41 -15.10
CA LYS A 36 -6.94 -4.00 -14.73
C LYS A 36 -6.28 -3.89 -13.38
N THR A 37 -5.01 -3.49 -13.42
CA THR A 37 -4.22 -3.27 -12.21
C THR A 37 -4.23 -1.80 -11.81
N GLY A 38 -4.09 -1.57 -10.51
CA GLY A 38 -3.85 -0.25 -9.95
C GLY A 38 -2.64 -0.26 -9.02
N THR A 39 -2.44 0.85 -8.34
CA THR A 39 -1.34 1.02 -7.38
C THR A 39 -1.79 1.87 -6.18
N ASN A 40 -0.97 1.92 -5.13
CA ASN A 40 -1.28 2.80 -3.99
C ASN A 40 -0.96 4.26 -4.30
N LEU A 41 -1.65 5.16 -3.59
CA LEU A 41 -1.33 6.58 -3.61
C LEU A 41 0.04 6.83 -2.98
N GLY A 42 0.86 7.64 -3.66
CA GLY A 42 2.19 8.02 -3.19
C GLY A 42 3.33 7.09 -3.60
N ARG A 43 3.05 5.98 -4.30
CA ARG A 43 4.10 5.16 -4.92
C ARG A 43 4.69 5.87 -6.12
N ASP A 44 6.00 5.78 -6.22
CA ASP A 44 6.77 6.34 -7.30
C ASP A 44 7.36 5.17 -8.13
N GLU A 45 6.94 5.07 -9.39
CA GLU A 45 7.36 3.99 -10.30
C GLU A 45 8.86 4.06 -10.62
N TRP A 46 9.51 5.20 -10.39
CA TRP A 46 10.96 5.32 -10.60
C TRP A 46 11.75 4.43 -9.63
N PHE A 47 11.20 4.13 -8.44
CA PHE A 47 11.87 3.33 -7.41
C PHE A 47 11.65 1.82 -7.57
N THR A 48 10.88 1.37 -8.57
CA THR A 48 10.59 -0.06 -8.75
C THR A 48 11.66 -0.80 -9.56
N GLY A 49 12.57 -0.09 -10.25
CA GLY A 49 13.48 -0.70 -11.22
C GLY A 49 14.91 -1.00 -10.76
N ALA A 50 15.47 -0.29 -9.78
CA ALA A 50 16.94 -0.17 -9.78
C ALA A 50 17.65 0.12 -8.45
N ILE A 51 17.07 -0.14 -7.27
CA ILE A 51 17.90 -0.12 -6.06
C ILE A 51 18.35 -1.55 -5.76
N LYS A 52 19.42 -1.96 -6.43
CA LYS A 52 20.21 -3.12 -6.00
C LYS A 52 20.60 -2.84 -4.54
N ARG A 53 20.08 -3.66 -3.62
CA ARG A 53 20.46 -3.72 -2.20
C ARG A 53 21.96 -3.96 -2.09
N GLY A 54 22.75 -2.89 -2.09
CA GLY A 54 24.15 -3.01 -2.50
C GLY A 54 25.03 -1.90 -1.96
N GLY A 55 24.91 -1.58 -0.68
CA GLY A 55 25.91 -0.74 -0.02
C GLY A 55 25.77 -0.79 1.48
N LYS A 56 26.74 -1.38 2.19
CA LYS A 56 26.79 -1.46 3.67
C LYS A 56 26.86 -0.09 4.37
N LYS A 57 26.82 1.04 3.65
CA LYS A 57 27.11 2.38 4.21
C LYS A 57 26.33 3.56 3.62
N LEU A 58 25.42 3.40 2.66
CA LEU A 58 24.83 4.57 2.02
C LEU A 58 23.30 4.56 2.12
N SER A 59 22.82 5.55 2.87
CA SER A 59 21.48 6.13 2.87
C SER A 59 20.33 5.20 3.27
N ARG A 60 19.68 5.51 4.40
CA ARG A 60 18.39 4.91 4.79
C ARG A 60 17.25 5.28 3.82
N PHE A 61 17.50 6.19 2.87
CA PHE A 61 16.47 7.02 2.28
C PHE A 61 16.02 6.69 0.84
N PRO A 62 16.74 5.97 -0.05
CA PRO A 62 16.14 5.65 -1.34
C PRO A 62 15.11 4.51 -1.21
N ASP A 63 15.30 3.58 -0.26
CA ASP A 63 14.46 2.38 -0.15
C ASP A 63 13.11 2.62 0.55
N GLN A 64 13.01 3.65 1.40
CA GLN A 64 11.80 3.97 2.18
C GLN A 64 11.08 5.24 1.68
N PHE A 65 11.57 5.86 0.60
CA PHE A 65 11.11 7.18 0.19
C PHE A 65 9.63 7.23 -0.22
N ASP A 66 9.12 6.11 -0.73
CA ASP A 66 7.77 5.90 -1.23
C ASP A 66 6.90 5.02 -0.29
N THR A 67 7.39 4.72 0.91
CA THR A 67 6.59 4.02 1.92
C THR A 67 5.57 4.99 2.52
N VAL A 68 4.29 4.61 2.49
CA VAL A 68 3.22 5.42 3.08
C VAL A 68 3.16 5.18 4.58
N VAL A 69 3.17 6.27 5.34
CA VAL A 69 3.09 6.28 6.79
C VAL A 69 1.82 7.00 7.22
N PHE A 70 1.06 6.38 8.13
CA PHE A 70 -0.16 6.94 8.69
C PHE A 70 0.06 7.55 10.07
N SER A 71 1.15 8.29 10.24
CA SER A 71 1.50 8.96 11.50
C SER A 71 2.09 10.34 11.27
N ASN A 72 1.90 11.24 12.23
CA ASN A 72 2.44 12.59 12.23
C ASN A 72 3.23 12.83 13.54
N PRO A 73 4.54 13.14 13.48
CA PRO A 73 5.40 13.26 12.30
C PRO A 73 5.58 11.94 11.56
N THR A 74 6.04 12.01 10.31
CA THR A 74 6.31 10.80 9.50
C THR A 74 7.39 9.95 10.15
N ILE A 75 8.51 10.58 10.51
CA ILE A 75 9.59 9.92 11.24
C ILE A 75 9.52 10.31 12.73
N PRO A 76 9.53 9.34 13.65
CA PRO A 76 9.60 9.63 15.09
C PRO A 76 10.82 10.46 15.46
N ASN A 77 10.61 11.45 16.33
CA ASN A 77 11.64 12.39 16.77
C ASN A 77 12.44 11.93 18.00
N LYS A 78 12.60 10.61 18.19
CA LYS A 78 13.07 10.04 19.47
C LYS A 78 14.54 10.37 19.81
N CYS A 79 15.40 10.56 18.80
CA CYS A 79 16.85 10.61 19.05
C CYS A 79 17.54 11.91 18.69
N CYS A 80 17.13 12.57 17.60
CA CYS A 80 18.12 13.30 16.81
C CYS A 80 17.70 14.70 16.36
N SER A 81 16.39 15.00 16.30
CA SER A 81 15.95 16.37 16.06
C SER A 81 16.06 17.18 17.34
N VAL A 82 16.91 18.21 17.36
CA VAL A 82 16.95 19.17 18.48
C VAL A 82 15.66 20.00 18.52
N LYS A 83 15.15 20.42 17.35
CA LYS A 83 13.97 21.28 17.21
C LYS A 83 12.66 20.59 17.58
N TYR A 84 12.52 19.31 17.23
CA TYR A 84 11.27 18.56 17.43
C TYR A 84 11.41 17.46 18.49
N LYS A 85 12.43 17.50 19.34
CA LYS A 85 12.62 16.53 20.41
C LYS A 85 11.38 16.48 21.31
N GLY A 86 10.77 15.31 21.45
CA GLY A 86 9.62 15.10 22.32
C GLY A 86 8.28 15.60 21.75
N PHE A 87 8.23 16.05 20.49
CA PHE A 87 6.94 16.34 19.86
C PHE A 87 6.09 15.04 19.81
N PRO A 88 4.82 15.07 20.24
CA PRO A 88 4.02 13.86 20.32
C PRO A 88 3.72 13.31 18.92
N ARG A 89 3.89 12.00 18.75
CA ARG A 89 3.51 11.32 17.52
C ARG A 89 2.12 10.72 17.66
N TYR A 90 1.27 10.96 16.66
CA TYR A 90 -0.08 10.42 16.63
C TYR A 90 -0.36 9.70 15.31
N VAL A 91 -1.21 8.69 15.38
CA VAL A 91 -1.72 7.97 14.22
C VAL A 91 -2.83 8.79 13.57
N MET A 92 -2.78 8.92 12.24
CA MET A 92 -3.77 9.65 11.48
C MET A 92 -4.95 8.76 11.16
N GLU A 93 -6.12 8.95 11.77
CA GLU A 93 -7.27 8.06 11.53
C GLU A 93 -7.91 8.20 10.14
N GLN A 94 -7.72 9.33 9.48
CA GLN A 94 -8.26 9.63 8.15
C GLN A 94 -7.13 10.02 7.18
N GLY A 95 -7.46 10.17 5.91
CA GLY A 95 -6.49 10.47 4.86
C GLY A 95 -5.67 9.27 4.42
N CYS A 96 -4.79 9.54 3.46
CA CYS A 96 -3.94 8.54 2.82
C CYS A 96 -2.49 8.60 3.26
N GLY A 97 -2.25 9.16 4.45
CA GLY A 97 -0.91 9.31 5.00
C GLY A 97 -0.02 10.21 4.15
N THR A 98 1.27 9.98 4.24
CA THR A 98 2.27 10.61 3.40
C THR A 98 3.44 9.66 3.16
N THR A 99 4.22 9.92 2.12
CA THR A 99 5.56 9.38 1.93
C THR A 99 6.61 10.46 2.20
N LEU A 100 7.88 10.09 2.29
CA LEU A 100 8.98 11.07 2.33
C LEU A 100 9.10 11.82 1.00
N LYS A 101 8.79 11.16 -0.12
CA LYS A 101 8.71 11.76 -1.45
C LYS A 101 7.68 12.87 -1.56
N ILE A 102 6.47 12.67 -1.03
CA ILE A 102 5.41 13.68 -1.04
C ILE A 102 5.86 14.90 -0.24
N GLN A 103 6.45 14.69 0.94
CA GLN A 103 7.00 15.77 1.75
C GLN A 103 8.15 16.49 1.05
N ASP A 104 9.12 15.78 0.46
CA ASP A 104 10.21 16.38 -0.29
C ASP A 104 9.68 17.23 -1.45
N THR A 105 8.69 16.71 -2.19
CA THR A 105 8.04 17.46 -3.26
C THR A 105 7.36 18.73 -2.73
N TYR A 106 6.66 18.64 -1.60
CA TYR A 106 6.02 19.78 -0.95
C TYR A 106 7.04 20.85 -0.56
N TYR A 107 8.10 20.49 0.17
CA TYR A 107 9.11 21.46 0.62
C TYR A 107 9.86 22.09 -0.56
N ARG A 108 10.14 21.33 -1.63
CA ARG A 108 10.76 21.87 -2.86
C ARG A 108 9.88 22.86 -3.62
N LYS A 109 8.55 22.67 -3.59
CA LYS A 109 7.60 23.57 -4.25
C LYS A 109 7.34 24.84 -3.43
N ASN A 110 7.36 24.74 -2.10
CA ASN A 110 6.99 25.81 -1.18
C ASN A 110 8.19 26.61 -0.61
N ARG A 111 9.24 26.79 -1.41
CA ARG A 111 10.53 27.42 -0.99
C ARG A 111 10.42 28.82 -0.37
N TRP A 112 9.26 29.47 -0.51
CA TRP A 112 9.01 30.85 -0.10
C TRP A 112 8.55 31.01 1.36
N ARG A 113 8.24 29.92 2.07
CA ARG A 113 7.83 29.94 3.48
C ARG A 113 8.97 29.42 4.34
N ASP A 114 9.61 30.28 5.16
CA ASP A 114 10.56 30.04 6.28
C ASP A 114 11.64 28.92 6.18
N ASP A 115 11.69 28.18 5.07
CA ASP A 115 12.41 26.93 4.86
C ASP A 115 13.38 27.07 3.68
N GLN A 116 13.93 28.28 3.49
CA GLN A 116 15.00 28.56 2.51
C GLN A 116 16.11 27.50 2.60
N ASP A 117 16.35 26.99 3.81
CA ASP A 117 17.36 25.98 4.12
C ASP A 117 17.14 24.61 3.46
N TYR A 118 15.91 24.23 3.06
CA TYR A 118 15.63 22.88 2.51
C TYR A 118 16.48 22.53 1.28
N LEU A 119 16.82 23.55 0.48
CA LEU A 119 17.61 23.43 -0.75
C LEU A 119 18.87 24.30 -0.74
N THR A 120 19.29 24.88 0.39
CA THR A 120 20.48 25.73 0.39
C THR A 120 21.68 24.98 -0.19
N SER A 121 22.33 25.61 -1.17
CA SER A 121 23.50 25.08 -1.87
C SER A 121 24.61 24.64 -0.92
N LYS A 122 24.71 25.31 0.25
CA LYS A 122 25.65 25.02 1.33
C LYS A 122 25.68 23.56 1.78
N TYR A 123 24.58 22.82 1.60
CA TYR A 123 24.51 21.42 1.98
C TYR A 123 24.47 20.47 0.77
N TYR A 124 24.21 20.96 -0.44
CA TYR A 124 24.16 20.13 -1.66
C TYR A 124 25.49 19.43 -1.94
N GLU A 125 26.61 20.04 -1.52
CA GLU A 125 27.96 19.51 -1.67
C GLU A 125 28.30 18.38 -0.66
N HIS A 126 27.44 18.14 0.35
CA HIS A 126 27.75 17.24 1.47
C HIS A 126 26.81 16.02 1.63
N GLY A 127 26.06 15.64 0.59
CA GLY A 127 25.38 14.34 0.43
C GLY A 127 24.66 13.77 1.66
N GLN A 128 25.38 13.05 2.52
CA GLN A 128 24.87 12.44 3.76
C GLN A 128 24.44 13.47 4.82
N GLU A 129 25.10 14.63 4.89
CA GLU A 129 24.73 15.71 5.81
C GLU A 129 23.37 16.30 5.45
N MET A 130 23.03 16.33 4.15
CA MET A 130 21.72 16.76 3.66
C MET A 130 20.60 15.85 4.10
N GLU A 131 20.80 14.53 4.02
CA GLU A 131 19.78 13.57 4.43
C GLU A 131 19.49 13.67 5.93
N ASN A 132 20.53 13.78 6.75
CA ASN A 132 20.38 14.01 8.18
C ASN A 132 19.72 15.36 8.46
N TYR A 133 20.09 16.42 7.73
CA TYR A 133 19.46 17.72 7.86
C TYR A 133 17.96 17.65 7.53
N ARG A 134 17.58 17.02 6.41
CA ARG A 134 16.18 16.81 6.00
C ARG A 134 15.40 15.99 7.02
N LEU A 135 16.00 14.89 7.47
CA LEU A 135 15.47 14.02 8.50
C LEU A 135 15.12 14.81 9.77
N TYR A 136 16.08 15.56 10.32
CA TYR A 136 15.93 16.22 11.61
C TYR A 136 15.06 17.47 11.57
N ASN A 137 15.03 18.18 10.44
CA ASN A 137 14.35 19.47 10.33
C ASN A 137 12.99 19.39 9.62
N PHE A 138 12.72 18.35 8.84
CA PHE A 138 11.54 18.29 7.98
C PHE A 138 10.74 16.99 8.13
N TRP A 139 11.38 15.82 8.14
CA TRP A 139 10.63 14.56 8.21
C TRP A 139 10.24 14.14 9.64
N MET A 140 10.98 14.67 10.63
CA MET A 140 10.62 14.60 12.05
C MET A 140 9.73 15.78 12.51
N SER A 141 9.41 16.72 11.61
CA SER A 141 8.53 17.85 11.92
C SER A 141 7.04 17.47 11.73
N PRO A 142 6.11 18.26 12.32
CA PRO A 142 4.69 18.10 12.03
C PRO A 142 4.44 18.24 10.53
N ILE A 143 3.76 17.26 9.94
CA ILE A 143 3.50 17.21 8.50
C ILE A 143 2.64 18.42 8.09
N PRO A 144 3.09 19.27 7.15
CA PRO A 144 2.29 20.36 6.62
C PRO A 144 1.02 19.85 5.91
N TYR A 145 -0.07 20.60 5.94
CA TYR A 145 -1.34 20.19 5.32
C TYR A 145 -1.23 19.84 3.82
N GLY A 146 -0.34 20.52 3.07
CA GLY A 146 -0.10 20.22 1.65
C GLY A 146 0.87 19.06 1.39
N ALA A 147 1.41 18.44 2.44
CA ALA A 147 2.39 17.37 2.37
C ALA A 147 1.80 15.99 2.68
N PHE A 148 0.48 15.84 2.59
CA PHE A 148 -0.19 14.53 2.60
C PHE A 148 -0.40 14.02 1.18
N ALA A 149 -0.57 12.71 1.01
CA ALA A 149 -0.86 12.10 -0.29
C ALA A 149 -2.12 12.76 -0.90
N PRO A 150 -1.98 13.54 -2.00
CA PRO A 150 -3.08 14.33 -2.49
C PRO A 150 -4.03 13.46 -3.31
N ILE A 151 -5.32 13.75 -3.21
CA ILE A 151 -6.38 13.05 -3.95
C ILE A 151 -6.24 13.24 -5.47
N SER A 152 -5.55 14.28 -5.92
CA SER A 152 -5.22 14.48 -7.34
C SER A 152 -4.44 13.30 -7.93
N LEU A 153 -3.68 12.54 -7.13
CA LEU A 153 -3.00 11.33 -7.61
C LEU A 153 -3.99 10.25 -8.08
N VAL A 154 -5.23 10.24 -7.57
CA VAL A 154 -6.28 9.34 -8.07
C VAL A 154 -6.66 9.71 -9.50
N THR A 155 -6.75 11.01 -9.79
CA THR A 155 -7.03 11.51 -11.16
C THR A 155 -5.91 11.11 -12.12
N GLU A 156 -4.66 11.22 -11.70
CA GLU A 156 -3.49 10.79 -12.50
C GLU A 156 -3.54 9.28 -12.79
N GLN A 157 -3.80 8.45 -11.77
CA GLN A 157 -3.96 7.00 -11.95
C GLN A 157 -5.15 6.65 -12.85
N ALA A 158 -6.28 7.36 -12.71
CA ALA A 158 -7.45 7.20 -13.56
C ALA A 158 -7.16 7.56 -15.02
N GLN A 159 -6.46 8.65 -15.28
CA GLN A 159 -6.06 9.05 -16.64
C GLN A 159 -5.11 8.02 -17.27
N ALA A 160 -4.19 7.46 -16.48
CA ALA A 160 -3.28 6.40 -16.91
C ALA A 160 -3.95 5.02 -17.06
N GLY A 161 -5.24 4.88 -16.73
CA GLY A 161 -5.95 3.60 -16.75
C GLY A 161 -5.48 2.61 -15.67
N LYS A 162 -4.76 3.08 -14.65
CA LYS A 162 -4.19 2.31 -13.54
C LYS A 162 -5.15 2.22 -12.35
N ILE A 163 -6.37 1.79 -12.63
CA ILE A 163 -7.43 1.64 -11.62
C ILE A 163 -7.87 0.18 -11.58
N ALA A 164 -7.68 -0.44 -10.42
CA ALA A 164 -8.16 -1.79 -10.17
C ALA A 164 -9.70 -1.83 -10.20
N GLN A 165 -10.26 -2.96 -10.64
CA GLN A 165 -11.71 -3.14 -10.72
C GLN A 165 -12.18 -4.31 -9.86
N ALA A 166 -13.11 -4.05 -8.94
CA ALA A 166 -13.72 -5.06 -8.07
C ALA A 166 -15.25 -4.95 -8.12
N THR A 167 -15.94 -5.97 -7.64
CA THR A 167 -17.40 -5.96 -7.54
C THR A 167 -17.85 -5.85 -6.09
N ALA A 168 -19.08 -5.40 -5.85
CA ALA A 168 -19.68 -5.48 -4.52
C ALA A 168 -19.81 -6.97 -4.11
N GLY A 169 -19.32 -7.34 -2.93
CA GLY A 169 -19.26 -8.75 -2.48
C GLY A 169 -18.02 -9.50 -2.98
N GLY A 170 -17.17 -8.82 -3.75
CA GLY A 170 -15.94 -9.34 -4.30
C GLY A 170 -14.73 -9.15 -3.39
N TRP A 171 -13.57 -8.95 -4.01
CA TRP A 171 -12.32 -8.75 -3.30
C TRP A 171 -11.36 -7.82 -4.05
N ILE A 172 -10.47 -7.20 -3.28
CA ILE A 172 -9.25 -6.55 -3.75
C ILE A 172 -8.06 -7.34 -3.21
N GLU A 173 -7.09 -7.65 -4.07
CA GLU A 173 -5.81 -8.27 -3.71
C GLU A 173 -4.69 -7.27 -4.00
N ILE A 174 -3.81 -7.13 -3.01
CA ILE A 174 -2.68 -6.20 -3.02
C ILE A 174 -1.42 -7.04 -2.84
N ASP A 175 -0.48 -6.91 -3.76
CA ASP A 175 0.86 -7.46 -3.60
C ASP A 175 1.65 -6.52 -2.68
N VAL A 176 1.93 -6.99 -1.45
CA VAL A 176 2.60 -6.22 -0.41
C VAL A 176 4.06 -6.64 -0.34
N ALA A 177 4.97 -5.69 -0.57
CA ALA A 177 6.41 -5.88 -0.44
C ALA A 177 6.90 -5.39 0.91
N LEU A 178 7.70 -6.22 1.58
CA LEU A 178 8.39 -5.86 2.81
C LEU A 178 9.63 -5.05 2.49
N VAL A 179 9.77 -3.81 2.97
CA VAL A 179 10.96 -2.99 2.69
C VAL A 179 12.11 -3.37 3.65
N ASN A 180 11.81 -3.59 4.92
CA ASN A 180 12.76 -4.04 5.94
C ASN A 180 12.17 -5.15 6.82
N ALA A 181 13.04 -5.96 7.46
CA ALA A 181 12.68 -7.23 8.11
C ALA A 181 11.64 -7.03 9.23
N ASP A 182 11.58 -5.81 9.72
CA ASP A 182 10.97 -5.43 10.98
C ASP A 182 9.49 -5.07 10.82
N GLY A 183 8.81 -5.58 9.79
CA GLY A 183 7.45 -5.15 9.45
C GLY A 183 6.27 -5.89 8.83
N GLY A 184 6.34 -7.21 8.72
CA GLY A 184 5.23 -8.05 8.23
C GLY A 184 4.09 -8.27 9.22
N GLY A 185 3.74 -7.26 10.02
CA GLY A 185 2.62 -7.33 10.97
C GLY A 185 1.27 -7.55 10.28
N ALA A 186 0.27 -7.96 11.05
CA ALA A 186 -1.08 -8.13 10.53
C ALA A 186 -1.62 -6.81 9.96
N MET A 187 -2.27 -6.89 8.80
CA MET A 187 -2.88 -5.74 8.14
C MET A 187 -4.33 -5.59 8.59
N LYS A 188 -4.74 -4.34 8.77
CA LYS A 188 -6.15 -3.93 8.87
C LYS A 188 -6.49 -3.03 7.70
N CYS A 189 -7.73 -3.11 7.23
CA CYS A 189 -8.20 -2.29 6.12
C CYS A 189 -9.54 -1.64 6.43
N ARG A 190 -9.79 -0.46 5.86
CA ARG A 190 -11.03 0.31 5.97
C ARG A 190 -11.42 0.85 4.60
N LEU A 191 -12.71 1.08 4.39
CA LEU A 191 -13.26 1.58 3.14
C LEU A 191 -13.82 2.99 3.30
N ASP A 192 -13.44 3.89 2.39
CA ASP A 192 -14.18 5.13 2.14
C ASP A 192 -14.97 5.00 0.83
N LYS A 193 -16.30 5.02 0.97
CA LYS A 193 -17.25 4.84 -0.14
C LYS A 193 -17.36 6.07 -1.05
N THR A 194 -16.90 7.23 -0.60
CA THR A 194 -16.88 8.47 -1.40
C THR A 194 -15.67 8.54 -2.32
N GLY A 195 -14.64 7.72 -2.06
CA GLY A 195 -13.36 7.80 -2.74
C GLY A 195 -12.52 9.03 -2.38
N GLY A 196 -12.95 9.86 -1.42
CA GLY A 196 -12.30 11.11 -1.03
C GLY A 196 -11.19 10.96 0.03
N SER A 197 -11.08 9.80 0.67
CA SER A 197 -10.13 9.51 1.76
C SER A 197 -10.38 10.27 3.08
N HIS A 198 -11.61 10.66 3.34
CA HIS A 198 -12.00 11.38 4.55
C HIS A 198 -13.07 10.64 5.37
N GLY A 199 -13.63 9.57 4.82
CA GLY A 199 -14.73 8.81 5.42
C GLY A 199 -14.43 7.32 5.59
N PHE A 200 -13.24 6.96 6.07
CA PHE A 200 -12.90 5.55 6.31
C PHE A 200 -13.75 4.99 7.44
N GLY A 201 -14.61 4.02 7.11
CA GLY A 201 -15.54 3.39 8.03
C GLY A 201 -14.92 2.27 8.87
N ASN A 202 -15.76 1.31 9.25
CA ASN A 202 -15.36 0.17 10.08
C ASN A 202 -14.31 -0.72 9.39
N PRO A 203 -13.51 -1.46 10.19
CA PRO A 203 -12.58 -2.46 9.66
C PRO A 203 -13.28 -3.47 8.73
N LEU A 204 -12.60 -3.79 7.64
CA LEU A 204 -13.02 -4.81 6.67
C LEU A 204 -12.49 -6.19 7.05
N LYS A 205 -13.16 -7.22 6.54
CA LYS A 205 -12.70 -8.61 6.65
C LYS A 205 -11.51 -8.85 5.72
N ILE A 206 -10.42 -9.32 6.31
CA ILE A 206 -9.22 -9.75 5.58
C ILE A 206 -9.37 -11.23 5.24
N LEU A 207 -9.35 -11.55 3.95
CA LEU A 207 -9.42 -12.92 3.43
C LEU A 207 -8.04 -13.60 3.42
N LYS A 208 -6.96 -12.83 3.28
CA LYS A 208 -5.58 -13.32 3.30
C LYS A 208 -4.64 -12.25 3.84
N GLN A 209 -3.85 -12.58 4.87
CA GLN A 209 -2.82 -11.70 5.43
C GLN A 209 -1.45 -11.90 4.72
N PRO A 210 -0.68 -10.83 4.48
CA PRO A 210 0.67 -10.92 3.93
C PRO A 210 1.67 -11.17 5.07
N TRP A 211 1.78 -12.42 5.52
CA TRP A 211 2.75 -12.80 6.55
C TRP A 211 4.19 -12.73 6.00
N LEU A 212 4.79 -11.53 6.08
CA LEU A 212 6.11 -11.23 5.54
C LEU A 212 7.20 -11.36 6.62
N LYS A 213 8.37 -11.90 6.25
CA LYS A 213 9.48 -12.18 7.18
C LYS A 213 10.84 -11.68 6.70
N THR A 214 11.02 -11.52 5.38
CA THR A 214 12.34 -11.19 4.81
C THR A 214 12.26 -9.98 3.88
N ASN A 215 13.30 -9.13 3.88
CA ASN A 215 13.33 -7.91 3.06
C ASN A 215 13.10 -8.22 1.58
N GLY A 216 12.22 -7.42 0.97
CA GLY A 216 11.62 -7.53 -0.35
C GLY A 216 10.98 -8.88 -0.67
N GLN A 217 10.59 -9.65 0.33
CA GLN A 217 9.53 -10.62 0.15
C GLN A 217 8.27 -9.88 -0.28
N VAL A 218 7.54 -10.48 -1.22
CA VAL A 218 6.23 -10.00 -1.67
C VAL A 218 5.20 -11.06 -1.29
N ALA A 219 4.08 -10.64 -0.71
CA ALA A 219 2.97 -11.52 -0.36
C ALA A 219 1.62 -10.84 -0.60
N ALA A 220 0.62 -11.62 -0.97
CA ALA A 220 -0.71 -11.11 -1.25
C ALA A 220 -1.49 -10.83 0.04
N LEU A 221 -1.97 -9.59 0.18
CA LEU A 221 -3.04 -9.17 1.07
C LEU A 221 -4.37 -9.22 0.30
N ARG A 222 -5.34 -10.01 0.74
CA ARG A 222 -6.68 -10.06 0.11
C ARG A 222 -7.74 -9.54 1.06
N VAL A 223 -8.52 -8.57 0.60
CA VAL A 223 -9.54 -7.86 1.38
C VAL A 223 -10.90 -8.10 0.77
N GLU A 224 -11.89 -8.42 1.60
CA GLU A 224 -13.29 -8.56 1.17
C GLU A 224 -13.93 -7.19 0.96
N ILE A 225 -14.62 -7.01 -0.17
CA ILE A 225 -15.48 -5.85 -0.41
C ILE A 225 -16.91 -6.25 -0.02
N PRO A 226 -17.57 -5.57 0.94
CA PRO A 226 -18.92 -5.96 1.37
C PRO A 226 -19.94 -6.02 0.23
N ALA A 227 -20.85 -6.99 0.26
CA ALA A 227 -21.87 -7.23 -0.79
C ALA A 227 -22.77 -6.03 -1.12
N GLY A 228 -23.11 -5.20 -0.12
CA GLY A 228 -23.91 -3.98 -0.29
C GLY A 228 -23.08 -2.71 -0.49
N THR A 229 -21.82 -2.83 -0.91
CA THR A 229 -20.97 -1.64 -1.12
C THR A 229 -21.51 -0.84 -2.30
N VAL A 230 -21.72 0.45 -2.07
CA VAL A 230 -22.01 1.45 -3.10
C VAL A 230 -20.93 2.51 -2.99
N CYS A 231 -20.25 2.77 -4.09
CA CYS A 231 -19.22 3.80 -4.18
C CYS A 231 -19.80 5.01 -4.92
N THR A 232 -19.48 6.23 -4.48
CA THR A 232 -20.00 7.47 -5.08
C THR A 232 -18.90 8.35 -5.68
N GLY A 233 -17.64 8.00 -5.49
CA GLY A 233 -16.51 8.74 -6.05
C GLY A 233 -16.50 8.73 -7.57
N SER A 234 -15.91 9.77 -8.17
CA SER A 234 -15.76 9.90 -9.62
C SER A 234 -14.42 10.55 -9.96
N TYR A 235 -13.65 9.92 -10.85
CA TYR A 235 -12.34 10.39 -11.28
C TYR A 235 -12.15 10.12 -12.77
N GLY A 236 -12.05 11.17 -13.58
CA GLY A 236 -11.97 11.07 -15.04
C GLY A 236 -13.17 10.30 -15.62
N LYS A 237 -12.91 9.23 -16.37
CA LYS A 237 -13.96 8.36 -16.94
C LYS A 237 -14.55 7.35 -15.94
N TYR A 238 -13.92 7.17 -14.78
CA TYR A 238 -14.38 6.19 -13.80
C TYR A 238 -15.48 6.80 -12.91
N ARG A 239 -16.53 6.01 -12.66
CA ARG A 239 -17.65 6.28 -11.75
C ARG A 239 -17.72 5.16 -10.73
N ASN A 240 -18.37 5.35 -9.59
CA ASN A 240 -18.40 4.34 -8.51
C ASN A 240 -16.99 4.04 -7.97
N MET A 241 -16.20 5.08 -7.73
CA MET A 241 -14.86 4.96 -7.17
C MET A 241 -14.92 4.91 -5.65
N CYS A 242 -14.24 3.92 -5.07
CA CYS A 242 -14.00 3.81 -3.64
C CYS A 242 -12.51 4.00 -3.34
N MET A 243 -12.19 4.29 -2.08
CA MET A 243 -10.83 4.29 -1.57
C MET A 243 -10.69 3.21 -0.50
N LEU A 244 -9.79 2.26 -0.73
CA LEU A 244 -9.40 1.25 0.26
C LEU A 244 -8.13 1.74 0.96
N ARG A 245 -8.17 1.85 2.29
CA ARG A 245 -6.97 2.08 3.10
C ARG A 245 -6.60 0.80 3.81
N CYS A 246 -5.35 0.38 3.68
CA CYS A 246 -4.79 -0.74 4.42
C CYS A 246 -3.51 -0.32 5.12
N GLU A 247 -3.35 -0.73 6.37
CA GLU A 247 -2.20 -0.43 7.20
C GLU A 247 -1.91 -1.59 8.16
N ASN A 248 -0.66 -1.80 8.52
CA ASN A 248 -0.32 -2.76 9.56
C ASN A 248 -0.67 -2.23 10.95
N ASP A 249 -0.65 -3.11 11.95
CA ASP A 249 -0.86 -2.72 13.34
C ASP A 249 0.17 -1.68 13.80
N ASN A 250 -0.26 -0.81 14.72
CA ASN A 250 0.45 0.40 15.12
C ASN A 250 1.79 0.08 15.79
N THR A 251 2.87 0.07 15.00
CA THR A 251 4.24 -0.01 15.54
C THR A 251 4.66 1.35 16.10
N ALA A 252 5.72 1.39 16.91
CA ALA A 252 6.25 2.66 17.43
C ALA A 252 6.67 3.63 16.31
N GLU A 253 7.00 3.09 15.12
CA GLU A 253 7.35 3.82 13.90
C GLU A 253 6.19 3.94 12.91
N GLY A 254 4.99 3.56 13.33
CA GLY A 254 3.70 3.94 12.74
C GLY A 254 2.94 2.74 12.20
N PRO A 255 1.67 2.93 11.82
CA PRO A 255 1.04 2.09 10.82
C PRO A 255 1.60 2.48 9.45
N PHE A 256 2.05 1.47 8.71
CA PHE A 256 2.55 1.55 7.34
C PHE A 256 1.60 0.82 6.40
N GLY A 257 1.47 1.28 5.16
CA GLY A 257 0.66 0.60 4.17
C GLY A 257 0.36 1.45 2.94
N GLY A 258 -0.91 1.76 2.70
CA GLY A 258 -1.30 2.60 1.57
C GLY A 258 -2.81 2.76 1.38
N CYS A 259 -3.15 3.79 0.63
CA CYS A 259 -4.49 3.96 0.06
C CYS A 259 -4.51 3.48 -1.38
N VAL A 260 -5.59 2.84 -1.77
CA VAL A 260 -5.77 2.20 -3.07
C VAL A 260 -7.12 2.64 -3.63
N PRO A 261 -7.14 3.48 -4.69
CA PRO A 261 -8.37 3.77 -5.39
C PRO A 261 -8.76 2.56 -6.25
N PHE A 262 -10.05 2.24 -6.28
CA PHE A 262 -10.56 1.20 -7.15
C PHE A 262 -11.95 1.54 -7.66
N ASN A 263 -12.25 1.02 -8.84
CA ASN A 263 -13.55 1.13 -9.47
C ASN A 263 -14.42 -0.04 -9.04
N LEU A 264 -15.62 0.25 -8.54
CA LEU A 264 -16.62 -0.76 -8.29
C LEU A 264 -17.39 -1.02 -9.58
N GLY A 265 -17.03 -2.12 -10.25
CA GLY A 265 -17.76 -2.68 -11.37
C GLY A 265 -19.15 -3.20 -10.95
N GLY A 266 -19.94 -3.61 -11.94
CA GLY A 266 -21.29 -4.18 -11.74
C GLY A 266 -21.36 -5.36 -10.74
N PRO A 267 -22.54 -5.94 -10.50
CA PRO A 267 -22.73 -6.96 -9.49
C PRO A 267 -21.73 -8.12 -9.65
N TYR A 268 -21.24 -8.66 -8.53
CA TYR A 268 -20.33 -9.80 -8.56
C TYR A 268 -20.98 -11.00 -9.25
N VAL A 269 -20.41 -11.43 -10.37
CA VAL A 269 -20.67 -12.76 -10.91
C VAL A 269 -19.57 -13.66 -10.37
N ALA A 270 -19.90 -14.50 -9.38
CA ALA A 270 -18.96 -15.51 -8.91
C ALA A 270 -18.49 -16.34 -10.11
N PRO A 271 -17.17 -16.61 -10.25
CA PRO A 271 -16.71 -17.57 -11.23
C PRO A 271 -17.53 -18.85 -11.05
N PRO A 272 -18.00 -19.48 -12.15
CA PRO A 272 -18.69 -20.76 -12.05
C PRO A 272 -17.81 -21.68 -11.20
N ALA A 273 -18.42 -22.32 -10.20
CA ALA A 273 -17.71 -23.23 -9.31
C ALA A 273 -16.84 -24.16 -10.18
N PRO A 274 -15.57 -24.42 -9.80
CA PRO A 274 -14.71 -25.31 -10.58
C PRO A 274 -15.51 -26.56 -10.89
N VAL A 275 -15.68 -26.86 -12.19
CA VAL A 275 -16.41 -28.06 -12.61
C VAL A 275 -15.73 -29.21 -11.89
N LYS A 276 -16.46 -29.87 -10.99
CA LYS A 276 -15.94 -31.01 -10.26
C LYS A 276 -15.34 -31.94 -11.31
N PRO A 277 -14.07 -32.33 -11.20
CA PRO A 277 -13.45 -33.21 -12.19
C PRO A 277 -14.39 -34.38 -12.46
N PRO A 278 -14.59 -34.79 -13.72
CA PRO A 278 -15.35 -35.98 -14.03
C PRO A 278 -14.90 -37.10 -13.08
N PRO A 279 -15.83 -37.91 -12.53
CA PRO A 279 -15.45 -39.06 -11.73
C PRO A 279 -14.34 -39.78 -12.47
N ALA A 280 -13.19 -39.99 -11.81
CA ALA A 280 -12.08 -40.69 -12.43
C ALA A 280 -12.64 -41.99 -13.02
N PRO A 281 -12.30 -42.34 -14.28
CA PRO A 281 -12.79 -43.56 -14.90
C PRO A 281 -12.54 -44.71 -13.93
N VAL A 282 -13.62 -45.41 -13.57
CA VAL A 282 -13.56 -46.58 -12.70
C VAL A 282 -12.53 -47.52 -13.34
N LYS A 283 -11.37 -47.68 -12.69
CA LYS A 283 -10.39 -48.65 -13.17
C LYS A 283 -11.11 -49.99 -13.26
N PRO A 284 -11.10 -50.67 -14.42
CA PRO A 284 -11.69 -52.00 -14.50
C PRO A 284 -11.05 -52.87 -13.43
N SER A 285 -11.91 -53.55 -12.65
CA SER A 285 -11.48 -54.55 -11.68
C SER A 285 -10.41 -55.44 -12.32
N PRO A 286 -9.25 -55.64 -11.67
CA PRO A 286 -8.21 -56.52 -12.18
C PRO A 286 -8.82 -57.88 -12.52
N ALA A 287 -8.52 -58.39 -13.72
CA ALA A 287 -8.88 -59.74 -14.08
C ALA A 287 -8.31 -60.73 -13.04
N PRO A 288 -9.02 -61.83 -12.73
CA PRO A 288 -8.55 -62.83 -11.77
C PRO A 288 -7.14 -63.29 -12.13
N VAL A 289 -6.19 -63.03 -11.24
CA VAL A 289 -4.79 -63.46 -11.41
C VAL A 289 -4.76 -64.98 -11.40
N LYS A 290 -4.21 -65.56 -12.48
CA LYS A 290 -3.98 -67.00 -12.63
C LYS A 290 -3.03 -67.47 -11.51
N PRO A 291 -3.29 -68.60 -10.82
CA PRO A 291 -2.47 -69.03 -9.71
C PRO A 291 -1.01 -69.25 -10.14
N PRO A 292 -0.04 -68.83 -9.31
CA PRO A 292 1.38 -68.91 -9.65
C PRO A 292 1.86 -70.36 -9.77
N PRO A 293 2.78 -70.65 -10.71
CA PRO A 293 3.39 -71.97 -10.82
C PRO A 293 4.30 -72.29 -9.62
N LYS A 294 4.32 -73.58 -9.27
CA LYS A 294 5.01 -74.17 -8.12
C LYS A 294 6.53 -73.93 -8.18
N PRO A 295 7.17 -73.46 -7.09
CA PRO A 295 8.59 -73.13 -7.09
C PRO A 295 9.48 -74.38 -7.10
N THR A 296 10.48 -74.39 -8.00
CA THR A 296 11.59 -75.33 -8.02
C THR A 296 12.78 -74.75 -7.25
N THR A 297 13.32 -75.56 -6.34
CA THR A 297 14.45 -75.25 -5.44
C THR A 297 15.79 -75.54 -6.10
N LYS A 298 16.74 -74.58 -6.10
CA LYS A 298 18.20 -74.84 -6.03
C LYS A 298 19.03 -73.53 -5.89
N PRO A 299 20.35 -73.57 -5.58
CA PRO A 299 20.90 -73.60 -4.23
C PRO A 299 21.80 -72.39 -3.89
N THR A 300 22.04 -72.21 -2.60
CA THR A 300 22.93 -71.23 -1.96
C THR A 300 24.43 -71.46 -2.22
N PRO A 301 25.24 -70.38 -2.30
CA PRO A 301 26.60 -70.41 -1.74
C PRO A 301 26.94 -69.24 -0.78
N LYS A 302 28.02 -69.48 -0.03
CA LYS A 302 28.59 -68.86 1.19
C LYS A 302 29.23 -67.45 1.06
N PRO A 303 29.59 -66.81 2.20
CA PRO A 303 30.00 -65.42 2.33
C PRO A 303 31.52 -65.16 2.47
N GLY A 304 31.92 -63.93 2.18
CA GLY A 304 33.14 -63.22 2.60
C GLY A 304 33.06 -61.78 2.07
N GLY A 305 33.40 -60.68 2.74
CA GLY A 305 34.19 -60.41 3.94
C GLY A 305 35.28 -59.38 3.61
N LYS A 306 35.14 -58.11 4.04
CA LYS A 306 36.19 -57.13 4.45
C LYS A 306 35.78 -55.65 4.29
N GLY A 307 36.25 -54.84 5.25
CA GLY A 307 36.30 -53.36 5.27
C GLY A 307 35.70 -52.86 6.59
N GLY A 308 36.44 -52.36 7.57
CA GLY A 308 37.73 -51.67 7.57
C GLY A 308 37.48 -50.28 8.17
N ASP A 309 38.04 -50.06 9.36
CA ASP A 309 37.74 -49.06 10.39
C ASP A 309 38.27 -47.62 10.12
N ASP A 310 38.09 -46.78 11.13
CA ASP A 310 38.69 -45.46 11.47
C ASP A 310 37.63 -44.33 11.49
N ASP A 311 37.00 -44.03 12.65
CA ASP A 311 37.44 -43.12 13.75
C ASP A 311 37.38 -41.63 13.31
N GLU A 312 36.85 -40.63 14.03
CA GLU A 312 36.55 -40.42 15.45
C GLU A 312 35.62 -39.18 15.60
N ASP A 313 35.21 -38.90 16.84
CA ASP A 313 34.64 -37.64 17.40
C ASP A 313 33.11 -37.45 17.50
N ASP A 314 32.60 -38.07 18.57
CA ASP A 314 31.73 -37.52 19.63
C ASP A 314 31.39 -36.01 19.59
N ILE A 315 30.11 -35.69 19.85
CA ILE A 315 29.65 -34.96 21.05
C ILE A 315 28.13 -35.16 21.18
N ASP A 316 27.78 -35.88 22.25
CA ASP A 316 26.46 -36.02 22.87
C ASP A 316 26.02 -34.70 23.54
N TYR A 317 24.72 -34.38 23.50
CA TYR A 317 23.92 -34.00 24.67
C TYR A 317 22.45 -33.78 24.27
N GLY A 318 21.68 -34.85 24.42
CA GLY A 318 20.52 -34.93 25.32
C GLY A 318 19.39 -33.88 25.30
N ASN A 319 18.18 -34.42 25.06
CA ASN A 319 16.94 -34.25 25.84
C ASN A 319 16.15 -32.93 25.74
N ASN A 320 14.83 -32.89 25.96
CA ASN A 320 13.67 -33.77 25.74
C ASN A 320 12.46 -32.97 26.27
N ASN A 321 11.27 -33.21 25.69
CA ASN A 321 9.93 -33.08 26.28
C ASN A 321 9.42 -31.74 26.88
N GLY A 322 8.33 -31.23 26.28
CA GLY A 322 6.99 -31.74 26.64
C GLY A 322 6.05 -30.82 27.43
N GLY A 323 4.95 -30.41 26.76
CA GLY A 323 3.60 -30.22 27.32
C GLY A 323 3.36 -29.03 28.27
N ASN A 324 2.15 -28.65 28.64
CA ASN A 324 0.78 -28.81 28.13
C ASN A 324 -0.10 -27.88 29.00
N ASN A 325 -1.21 -27.37 28.46
CA ASN A 325 -2.42 -26.88 29.14
C ASN A 325 -2.39 -25.73 30.19
N GLY A 326 -3.15 -24.68 29.87
CA GLY A 326 -4.44 -24.46 30.55
C GLY A 326 -4.59 -23.27 31.51
N GLY A 327 -5.50 -22.34 31.16
CA GLY A 327 -6.52 -21.87 32.10
C GLY A 327 -6.45 -20.45 32.70
N ASN A 328 -7.32 -19.58 32.15
CA ASN A 328 -8.39 -18.84 32.85
C ASN A 328 -8.14 -17.57 33.71
N ASN A 329 -9.05 -16.59 33.48
CA ASN A 329 -9.44 -15.38 34.26
C ASN A 329 -8.40 -14.25 34.43
N GLY A 330 -8.70 -12.96 34.31
CA GLY A 330 -9.94 -12.20 34.10
C GLY A 330 -9.74 -10.74 34.60
N GLY A 331 -10.42 -9.76 33.98
CA GLY A 331 -10.87 -8.53 34.66
C GLY A 331 -10.05 -7.22 34.54
N ASN A 332 -10.72 -6.23 33.92
CA ASN A 332 -10.77 -4.78 34.23
C ASN A 332 -9.53 -3.85 34.21
N ASN A 333 -9.53 -2.91 33.24
CA ASN A 333 -9.60 -1.44 33.45
C ASN A 333 -9.87 -0.79 32.07
N GLY A 334 -11.00 -0.10 31.80
CA GLY A 334 -11.32 1.28 32.23
C GLY A 334 -10.39 2.26 31.50
N GLY A 335 -10.75 2.98 30.43
CA GLY A 335 -11.94 3.81 30.23
C GLY A 335 -11.55 5.29 30.43
N ASN A 336 -11.12 5.99 29.37
CA ASN A 336 -11.27 7.44 29.12
C ASN A 336 -10.26 7.96 28.06
N ASN A 337 -10.72 8.16 26.82
CA ASN A 337 -10.44 9.39 26.06
C ASN A 337 -11.33 9.43 24.81
N GLY A 338 -12.60 9.75 25.01
CA GLY A 338 -13.54 10.08 23.94
C GLY A 338 -14.25 11.37 24.32
N GLY A 339 -13.86 12.48 23.70
CA GLY A 339 -14.53 13.77 23.90
C GLY A 339 -13.58 14.97 23.88
N ASN A 340 -13.11 15.34 22.69
CA ASN A 340 -12.92 16.73 22.24
C ASN A 340 -12.08 16.77 20.97
N ASN A 341 -12.71 16.48 19.81
CA ASN A 341 -12.32 17.11 18.55
C ASN A 341 -13.43 17.01 17.49
N GLY A 342 -14.66 17.26 17.91
CA GLY A 342 -15.84 17.34 17.03
C GLY A 342 -16.50 18.71 17.18
N GLY A 343 -16.01 19.71 16.44
CA GLY A 343 -16.62 21.04 16.45
C GLY A 343 -15.70 22.17 16.05
N ASN A 344 -15.17 22.13 14.82
CA ASN A 344 -14.84 23.30 13.99
C ASN A 344 -14.09 22.84 12.73
N ASN A 345 -14.83 22.33 11.74
CA ASN A 345 -14.40 22.40 10.34
C ASN A 345 -15.58 22.15 9.38
N GLY A 346 -16.69 22.84 9.61
CA GLY A 346 -17.84 22.85 8.71
C GLY A 346 -18.24 24.29 8.40
N GLY A 347 -17.66 24.87 7.34
CA GLY A 347 -18.08 26.19 6.86
C GLY A 347 -16.98 26.99 6.17
N ASN A 348 -16.58 26.57 4.96
CA ASN A 348 -16.29 27.44 3.82
C ASN A 348 -15.57 26.67 2.71
N ASN A 349 -16.35 25.98 1.88
CA ASN A 349 -16.24 26.01 0.41
C ASN A 349 -17.13 24.90 -0.19
N GLY A 350 -18.09 25.28 -1.03
CA GLY A 350 -18.80 24.31 -1.88
C GLY A 350 -20.25 24.65 -2.25
N GLY A 351 -20.84 25.73 -1.72
CA GLY A 351 -22.18 26.16 -2.12
C GLY A 351 -22.18 27.00 -3.39
N ASN A 352 -21.98 26.39 -4.56
CA ASN A 352 -22.47 26.95 -5.82
C ASN A 352 -22.56 25.89 -6.93
N ASN A 353 -23.57 25.02 -6.85
CA ASN A 353 -24.29 24.55 -8.04
C ASN A 353 -25.51 23.71 -7.62
N GLY A 354 -26.70 24.13 -8.05
CA GLY A 354 -27.89 23.28 -8.07
C GLY A 354 -29.08 23.89 -7.35
N GLY A 355 -29.95 24.56 -8.10
CA GLY A 355 -31.32 24.81 -7.65
C GLY A 355 -31.94 26.05 -8.26
N ASN A 356 -32.40 25.96 -9.52
CA ASN A 356 -33.64 26.65 -9.90
C ASN A 356 -34.22 26.00 -11.15
N ASN A 357 -35.08 25.01 -10.96
CA ASN A 357 -36.16 24.75 -11.90
C ASN A 357 -37.33 24.11 -11.14
N GLY A 358 -38.45 24.82 -11.07
CA GLY A 358 -39.63 24.34 -10.35
C GLY A 358 -40.71 25.39 -10.05
N GLY A 359 -41.32 25.94 -11.11
CA GLY A 359 -42.75 26.31 -11.21
C GLY A 359 -43.35 27.41 -10.32
N ASN A 360 -44.03 28.40 -10.93
CA ASN A 360 -45.51 28.45 -10.94
C ASN A 360 -46.05 29.58 -11.85
N ASN A 361 -47.28 29.35 -12.33
CA ASN A 361 -48.15 30.07 -13.26
C ASN A 361 -48.36 31.59 -13.06
N GLY A 362 -48.63 32.27 -14.19
CA GLY A 362 -49.41 33.52 -14.19
C GLY A 362 -49.40 34.28 -15.52
N ASN A 363 -50.27 33.89 -16.47
CA ASN A 363 -50.72 34.73 -17.59
C ASN A 363 -51.72 35.77 -17.03
N PRO A 364 -51.66 37.07 -17.43
CA PRO A 364 -52.43 37.50 -18.59
C PRO A 364 -51.79 38.63 -19.43
N GLY A 365 -51.70 38.40 -20.74
CA GLY A 365 -52.14 39.34 -21.79
C GLY A 365 -51.43 40.68 -21.99
N GLY A 366 -51.06 40.96 -23.25
CA GLY A 366 -51.08 42.32 -23.78
C GLY A 366 -49.94 42.70 -24.73
N LYS A 367 -50.26 42.70 -26.03
CA LYS A 367 -49.84 43.64 -27.10
C LYS A 367 -48.35 43.99 -27.25
N GLY A 368 -47.81 43.58 -28.41
CA GLY A 368 -47.31 44.48 -29.45
C GLY A 368 -45.93 45.09 -29.26
N GLY A 369 -45.06 44.88 -30.26
CA GLY A 369 -43.78 45.58 -30.38
C GLY A 369 -42.82 44.75 -31.21
N ASP A 370 -42.81 45.01 -32.51
CA ASP A 370 -41.73 44.62 -33.41
C ASP A 370 -40.46 45.37 -32.97
N ASP A 371 -39.38 44.65 -32.66
CA ASP A 371 -38.05 45.24 -32.56
C ASP A 371 -37.02 44.23 -33.09
N GLU A 372 -36.33 44.68 -34.13
CA GLU A 372 -35.32 43.97 -34.90
C GLU A 372 -34.12 43.59 -34.03
N GLU A 373 -33.68 42.34 -34.21
CA GLU A 373 -32.45 41.79 -33.64
C GLU A 373 -31.24 42.28 -34.47
N PRO A 374 -30.22 42.92 -33.89
CA PRO A 374 -29.02 43.27 -34.63
C PRO A 374 -28.13 42.03 -34.80
N GLU A 375 -27.83 41.69 -36.05
CA GLU A 375 -26.84 40.68 -36.43
C GLU A 375 -25.47 40.95 -35.78
N GLU A 376 -24.96 39.98 -35.02
CA GLU A 376 -23.57 39.99 -34.57
C GLU A 376 -22.62 39.67 -35.74
N PRO A 377 -21.48 40.36 -35.87
CA PRO A 377 -20.50 40.09 -36.91
C PRO A 377 -19.76 38.77 -36.65
N GLN A 378 -19.83 37.87 -37.62
CA GLN A 378 -19.03 36.65 -37.67
C GLN A 378 -17.54 37.00 -37.63
N LYS A 379 -16.84 36.55 -36.58
CA LYS A 379 -15.38 36.53 -36.55
C LYS A 379 -14.88 35.38 -37.40
N GLU A 380 -14.14 35.70 -38.44
CA GLU A 380 -13.36 34.73 -39.22
C GLU A 380 -12.35 34.04 -38.30
N GLU A 381 -12.43 32.71 -38.25
CA GLU A 381 -11.41 31.86 -37.63
C GLU A 381 -10.15 31.85 -38.53
N PRO A 382 -8.95 32.04 -37.96
CA PRO A 382 -7.71 31.87 -38.73
C PRO A 382 -7.53 30.39 -39.07
N GLN A 383 -7.31 30.10 -40.36
CA GLN A 383 -6.95 28.79 -40.86
C GLN A 383 -5.61 28.36 -40.25
N GLU A 384 -5.60 27.24 -39.52
CA GLU A 384 -4.38 26.56 -39.11
C GLU A 384 -3.68 26.00 -40.36
N GLU A 385 -2.48 26.50 -40.67
CA GLU A 385 -1.59 25.90 -41.65
C GLU A 385 -1.09 24.55 -41.13
N GLU A 386 -1.37 23.48 -41.87
CA GLU A 386 -0.80 22.16 -41.62
C GLU A 386 0.73 22.19 -41.77
N PRO A 387 1.51 21.61 -40.84
CA PRO A 387 2.94 21.48 -41.01
C PRO A 387 3.25 20.47 -42.12
N GLN A 388 4.02 20.92 -43.12
CA GLN A 388 4.55 20.07 -44.18
C GLN A 388 5.50 19.02 -43.59
N GLU A 389 5.23 17.75 -43.86
CA GLU A 389 6.14 16.64 -43.58
C GLU A 389 7.43 16.83 -44.41
N GLU A 390 8.56 17.10 -43.74
CA GLU A 390 9.87 17.00 -44.35
C GLU A 390 10.23 15.51 -44.58
N GLU A 391 10.37 15.12 -45.84
CA GLU A 391 10.94 13.84 -46.23
C GLU A 391 12.39 13.69 -45.69
N PRO A 392 12.77 12.53 -45.13
CA PRO A 392 14.14 12.31 -44.69
C PRO A 392 15.08 12.23 -45.90
N GLN A 393 16.02 13.17 -45.97
CA GLN A 393 17.12 13.14 -46.94
C GLN A 393 17.97 11.88 -46.75
N GLU A 394 18.11 11.10 -47.81
CA GLU A 394 19.03 9.97 -47.90
C GLU A 394 20.47 10.45 -47.66
N VAL A 395 21.11 9.84 -46.65
CA VAL A 395 22.54 10.03 -46.37
C VAL A 395 23.33 9.23 -47.40
N PRO A 396 24.21 9.85 -48.22
CA PRO A 396 25.03 9.09 -49.15
C PRO A 396 26.08 8.28 -48.39
N GLN A 397 26.13 6.98 -48.69
CA GLN A 397 27.21 6.09 -48.28
C GLN A 397 28.51 6.56 -48.93
N GLY A 398 29.40 7.13 -48.12
CA GLY A 398 30.77 7.43 -48.52
C GLY A 398 31.65 6.20 -48.38
N ASP A 399 31.99 5.60 -49.51
CA ASP A 399 33.16 4.75 -49.68
C ASP A 399 34.44 5.57 -49.46
N GLY A 400 35.45 5.01 -48.78
CA GLY A 400 36.81 5.51 -48.92
C GLY A 400 37.81 5.29 -47.77
N TYR A 401 38.52 4.16 -47.84
CA TYR A 401 39.97 3.99 -47.66
C TYR A 401 40.75 4.94 -46.71
N TYR A 402 41.29 4.41 -45.61
CA TYR A 402 42.72 4.07 -45.42
C TYR A 402 42.96 3.34 -44.10
#